data_AF-U9TD71-F1
#
_entry.id   AF-U9TD71-F1
#
_cell.length_a   1.000
_cell.length_b   1.000
_cell.length_c   1.000
_cell.angle_alpha   90.00
_cell.angle_beta   90.00
_cell.angle_gamma   90.00
#
_symmetry.space_group_name_H-M   'P 1'
#
loop_
_entity.id
_entity.type
_entity.pdbx_description
1 polymer ?
#
loop_
_entity_poly.entity_id
_entity_poly.type
_entity_poly.pdbx_seq_one_letter_code
_entity_poly.pdbx_strand_id
1 'polypeptide(L)' 'MNSWLGSLLLWFKVDYKIPNQISSEAKNLISSLLQSDPEKRLPLDHVTTHPWILKNK' A
#
# COMPACT_ATOMS: atom_id res chain seq x y z
N MET A 1 -9.82 24.68 21.86
CA MET A 1 -9.98 23.29 21.40
C MET A 1 -9.49 23.24 19.96
N ASN A 2 -8.29 22.69 19.76
CA ASN A 2 -7.33 23.25 18.82
C ASN A 2 -7.43 22.51 17.48
N SER A 3 -7.76 23.25 16.41
CA SER A 3 -7.95 22.76 15.03
C SER A 3 -6.73 22.03 14.42
N TRP A 4 -5.57 22.08 15.07
CA TRP A 4 -4.30 21.53 14.59
C TRP A 4 -4.18 20.00 14.67
N LEU A 5 -5.04 19.33 15.45
CA LEU A 5 -5.07 17.86 15.49
C LEU A 5 -5.62 17.24 14.19
N GLY A 6 -6.47 17.96 13.46
CA GLY A 6 -6.99 17.51 12.16
C GLY A 6 -5.91 17.46 11.08
N SER A 7 -4.94 18.37 11.13
CA SER A 7 -3.82 18.39 10.20
C SER A 7 -2.85 17.23 10.42
N LEU A 8 -2.60 16.82 11.66
CA LEU A 8 -1.72 15.67 11.96
C LEU A 8 -2.27 14.34 11.44
N LEU A 9 -3.58 14.13 11.49
CA LEU A 9 -4.22 12.90 10.98
C LEU A 9 -4.15 12.78 9.45
N LEU A 10 -4.08 13.90 8.72
CA LEU A 10 -4.00 13.90 7.26
C LEU A 10 -2.61 13.48 6.73
N TRP A 11 -1.53 13.71 7.49
CA TRP A 11 -0.17 13.41 7.03
C TRP A 11 0.13 11.90 6.98
N PHE A 12 -0.60 11.08 7.74
CA PHE A 12 -0.40 9.63 7.79
C PHE A 12 -1.27 8.85 6.81
N LYS A 13 -2.06 9.53 5.99
CA LYS A 13 -3.00 8.87 5.08
C LYS A 13 -2.33 8.58 3.74
N VAL A 14 -2.21 7.30 3.38
CA VAL A 14 -1.80 6.91 2.03
C VAL A 14 -3.01 7.01 1.12
N ASP A 15 -3.14 8.14 0.41
CA ASP A 15 -4.22 8.36 -0.56
C ASP A 15 -3.73 8.05 -1.99
N TYR A 16 -4.12 6.90 -2.52
CA TYR A 16 -3.98 6.54 -3.94
C TYR A 16 -5.23 5.82 -4.43
N LYS A 17 -5.46 5.85 -5.74
CA LYS A 17 -6.55 5.12 -6.40
C LYS A 17 -5.96 4.15 -7.40
N ILE A 18 -6.31 2.86 -7.26
CA ILE A 18 -5.94 1.85 -8.26
C ILE A 18 -7.08 1.71 -9.27
N PRO A 19 -6.81 1.83 -10.58
CA PRO A 19 -7.83 1.64 -11.62
C PRO A 19 -8.51 0.26 -11.56
N ASN A 20 -9.73 0.18 -12.08
CA ASN A 20 -10.50 -1.06 -12.07
C ASN A 20 -9.90 -2.14 -12.98
N GLN A 21 -9.19 -1.76 -14.05
CA GLN A 21 -8.54 -2.68 -14.99
C GLN A 21 -7.40 -3.50 -14.38
N ILE A 22 -6.88 -3.10 -13.22
CA ILE A 22 -5.80 -3.81 -12.54
C ILE A 22 -6.37 -5.04 -11.82
N SER A 23 -5.70 -6.18 -11.96
CA SER A 23 -6.11 -7.43 -11.31
C SER A 23 -6.13 -7.29 -9.78
N SER A 24 -6.97 -8.08 -9.12
CA SER A 24 -7.05 -8.11 -7.66
C SER A 24 -5.71 -8.46 -7.01
N GLU A 25 -4.94 -9.38 -7.62
CA GLU A 25 -3.61 -9.77 -7.14
C GLU A 25 -2.59 -8.63 -7.27
N ALA A 26 -2.60 -7.88 -8.38
CA ALA A 26 -1.73 -6.71 -8.54
C ALA A 26 -2.12 -5.58 -7.57
N LYS A 27 -3.44 -5.36 -7.37
CA LYS A 27 -3.95 -4.43 -6.35
C LYS A 27 -3.44 -4.82 -4.96
N ASN A 28 -3.49 -6.10 -4.62
CA ASN A 28 -3.01 -6.59 -3.33
C ASN A 28 -1.50 -6.33 -3.16
N LEU A 29 -0.69 -6.57 -4.19
CA LEU A 29 0.74 -6.27 -4.16
C LEU A 29 1.01 -4.77 -3.92
N ILE A 30 0.39 -3.90 -4.72
CA ILE A 30 0.55 -2.44 -4.63
C ILE A 30 0.15 -1.95 -3.24
N SER A 31 -1.00 -2.41 -2.73
CA SER A 31 -1.48 -2.02 -1.40
C SER A 31 -0.60 -2.54 -0.27
N SER A 32 0.04 -3.71 -0.41
CA SER A 32 0.97 -4.24 0.59
C SER A 32 2.29 -3.46 0.63
N LEU A 33 2.67 -2.81 -0.47
CA LEU A 33 3.88 -1.96 -0.56
C LEU A 33 3.63 -0.52 -0.08
N LEU A 34 2.49 0.06 -0.44
CA LEU A 34 2.12 1.45 -0.13
C LEU A 34 1.39 1.56 1.20
N GLN A 35 2.07 1.18 2.29
CA GLN A 35 1.58 1.31 3.67
C GLN A 35 2.19 2.54 4.36
N SER A 36 1.37 3.27 5.13
CA SER A 36 1.81 4.43 5.93
C SER A 36 2.63 3.99 7.14
N ASP A 37 2.24 2.87 7.73
CA ASP A 37 2.97 2.20 8.80
C ASP A 37 4.08 1.32 8.19
N PRO A 38 5.37 1.62 8.44
CA PRO A 38 6.48 0.84 7.90
C PRO A 38 6.47 -0.62 8.35
N GLU A 39 5.98 -0.93 9.55
CA GLU A 39 5.94 -2.29 10.09
C GLU A 39 4.91 -3.17 9.36
N LYS A 40 3.92 -2.55 8.71
CA LYS A 40 2.91 -3.25 7.88
C LYS A 40 3.32 -3.37 6.42
N ARG A 41 4.39 -2.70 6.00
CA ARG A 41 4.88 -2.73 4.63
C ARG A 41 5.44 -4.11 4.30
N LEU A 42 5.10 -4.63 3.13
CA LEU A 42 5.64 -5.90 2.64
C LEU A 42 7.18 -5.81 2.51
N PRO A 43 7.94 -6.67 3.21
CA PRO A 43 9.39 -6.76 3.08
C PRO A 43 9.82 -7.17 1.65
N LEU A 44 10.97 -6.67 1.18
CA LEU A 44 11.44 -6.87 -0.20
C LEU A 44 11.71 -8.34 -0.56
N ASP A 45 12.23 -9.11 0.39
CA ASP A 45 12.39 -10.55 0.27
C ASP A 45 11.04 -11.25 0.01
N HIS A 46 9.97 -10.82 0.68
CA HIS A 46 8.62 -11.34 0.48
C HIS A 46 7.94 -10.83 -0.80
N VAL A 47 8.40 -9.72 -1.39
CA VAL A 47 7.89 -9.25 -2.70
C VAL A 47 8.20 -10.29 -3.78
N THR A 48 9.40 -10.87 -3.75
CA THR A 48 9.86 -11.82 -4.78
C THR A 48 9.03 -13.11 -4.83
N THR A 49 8.37 -13.46 -3.73
CA THR A 49 7.53 -14.66 -3.59
C THR A 49 6.04 -14.34 -3.72
N HIS A 50 5.66 -13.08 -3.93
CA HIS A 50 4.26 -12.70 -4.07
C HIS A 50 3.61 -13.37 -5.29
N PRO A 51 2.37 -13.91 -5.20
CA PRO A 51 1.73 -14.65 -6.29
C PRO A 51 1.70 -13.90 -7.62
N TRP A 52 1.45 -12.59 -7.58
CA TRP A 52 1.44 -11.76 -8.79
C TRP A 52 2.82 -11.71 -9.47
N ILE A 53 3.90 -11.58 -8.71
CA ILE A 53 5.28 -11.56 -9.24
C ILE A 53 5.63 -12.91 -9.85
N LEU A 54 5.29 -14.01 -9.17
CA LEU A 54 5.57 -15.36 -9.68
C LEU A 54 4.85 -15.67 -10.98
N LYS A 55 3.63 -15.14 -11.17
CA LYS A 55 2.83 -15.34 -12.40
C LYS A 55 3.26 -14.48 -13.58
N ASN A 56 3.94 -13.35 -13.33
CA ASN A 56 4.27 -12.34 -14.34
C ASN A 56 5.78 -12.05 -14.41
N LYS A 57 6.59 -13.02 -14.00
CA LYS A 57 8.06 -12.96 -14.11
C LYS A 57 8.53 -12.93 -15.56
#